data_AF-E9FQ82-F1
#
_entry.id   AF-E9FQ82-F1
#
_cell.length_a   1.000
_cell.length_b   1.000
_cell.length_c   1.000
_cell.angle_alpha   90.00
_cell.angle_beta   90.00
_cell.angle_gamma   90.00
#
_symmetry.space_group_name_H-M   'P 1'
#
loop_
_entity.id
_entity.type
_entity.pdbx_description
1 polymer ?
#
loop_
_entity_poly.entity_id
_entity_poly.type
_entity_poly.pdbx_seq_one_letter_code
_entity_poly.pdbx_strand_id
1 'polypeptide(L)'
;MFYHHNVDRKFQRVTEVLKMLDLQIVNKVEEVEKQTGQSLSNLLSQVPLGNVLTAFKELQVSDLVEMVGSVPIQKLVHGLRIITPDEISQISPSKLKIVLKYGNMHTVEILQSKFGSKSIIIVMNKLSETKLKSLLEEDNLDVIFAVIEGMQFAN
;
A
#
# COMPACT_ATOMS: atom_id res chain seq x y z
N MET A 1 20.16 14.53 26.72
CA MET A 1 20.53 13.55 25.69
C MET A 1 19.67 12.30 25.90
N PHE A 2 18.40 12.28 25.48
CA PHE A 2 17.41 11.25 25.87
C PHE A 2 16.48 10.80 24.73
N TYR A 3 16.94 10.83 23.48
CA TYR A 3 16.10 10.44 22.33
C TYR A 3 16.40 9.05 21.74
N HIS A 4 17.50 8.39 22.11
CA HIS A 4 17.87 7.09 21.51
C HIS A 4 17.24 5.87 22.20
N HIS A 5 16.79 5.96 23.45
CA HIS A 5 16.41 4.77 24.24
C HIS A 5 14.94 4.32 24.08
N ASN A 6 14.10 5.13 23.41
CA ASN A 6 12.68 4.81 23.20
C ASN A 6 12.39 4.17 21.83
N VAL A 7 13.26 4.39 20.84
CA VAL A 7 13.10 3.80 19.50
C VAL A 7 13.37 2.29 19.55
N ASP A 8 14.43 1.88 20.27
CA ASP A 8 14.82 0.47 20.44
C ASP A 8 13.74 -0.41 21.10
N ARG A 9 13.08 0.08 22.16
CA ARG A 9 12.04 -0.70 22.85
C ARG A 9 10.76 -0.84 22.04
N LYS A 10 10.42 0.17 21.24
CA LYS A 10 9.24 0.10 20.34
C LYS A 10 9.53 -0.85 19.18
N PHE A 11 10.75 -0.84 18.66
CA PHE A 11 11.23 -1.79 17.65
C PHE A 11 11.20 -3.23 18.18
N GLN A 12 11.77 -3.51 19.35
CA GLN A 12 11.72 -4.84 19.95
C GLN A 12 10.29 -5.38 20.09
N ARG A 13 9.32 -4.55 20.49
CA ARG A 13 7.91 -4.98 20.58
C ARG A 13 7.27 -5.24 19.23
N VAL A 14 7.52 -4.39 18.22
CA VAL A 14 7.00 -4.63 16.86
C VAL A 14 7.64 -5.89 16.28
N THR A 15 8.93 -6.06 16.45
CA THR A 15 9.68 -7.25 16.02
C THR A 15 9.22 -8.50 16.77
N GLU A 16 8.86 -8.43 18.06
CA GLU A 16 8.28 -9.56 18.80
C GLU A 16 6.85 -9.90 18.33
N VAL A 17 6.02 -8.90 18.05
CA VAL A 17 4.69 -9.11 17.43
C VAL A 17 4.83 -9.71 16.03
N LEU A 18 5.80 -9.25 15.24
CA LEU A 18 6.10 -9.80 13.92
C LEU A 18 6.74 -11.20 14.00
N LYS A 19 7.52 -11.51 15.05
CA LYS A 19 8.05 -12.86 15.30
C LYS A 19 6.98 -13.85 15.74
N MET A 20 5.87 -13.38 16.32
CA MET A 20 4.65 -14.16 16.51
C MET A 20 3.84 -14.32 15.22
N LEU A 21 4.06 -13.43 14.25
CA LEU A 21 3.58 -13.55 12.87
C LEU A 21 4.54 -14.41 12.04
N ASP A 22 4.07 -14.78 10.85
CA ASP A 22 4.78 -15.62 9.89
C ASP A 22 6.26 -15.23 9.74
N LEU A 23 7.18 -16.16 10.02
CA LEU A 23 8.64 -15.97 9.87
C LEU A 23 9.01 -15.46 8.47
N GLN A 24 8.20 -15.77 7.46
CA GLN A 24 8.41 -15.26 6.10
C GLN A 24 8.25 -13.73 6.03
N ILE A 25 7.33 -13.14 6.79
CA ILE A 25 7.10 -11.69 6.80
C ILE A 25 8.28 -10.98 7.48
N VAL A 26 8.78 -11.52 8.60
CA VAL A 26 9.96 -10.97 9.29
C VAL A 26 11.16 -10.95 8.34
N ASN A 27 11.43 -12.08 7.67
CA ASN A 27 12.54 -12.17 6.72
C ASN A 27 12.38 -11.18 5.56
N LYS A 28 11.16 -11.02 5.02
CA LYS A 28 10.88 -10.02 3.97
C LYS A 28 11.15 -8.59 4.44
N VAL A 29 10.71 -8.23 5.65
CA VAL A 29 10.96 -6.89 6.22
C VAL A 29 12.46 -6.63 6.33
N GLU A 30 13.21 -7.54 6.95
CA GLU A 30 14.66 -7.40 7.13
C GLU A 30 15.39 -7.28 5.79
N GLU A 31 14.97 -8.06 4.78
CA GLU A 31 15.58 -8.01 3.45
C GLU A 31 15.32 -6.67 2.74
N VAL A 32 14.10 -6.14 2.84
CA VAL A 32 13.77 -4.82 2.27
C VAL A 32 14.53 -3.70 2.98
N GLU A 33 14.61 -3.73 4.31
CA GLU A 33 15.37 -2.74 5.09
C GLU A 33 16.86 -2.79 4.72
N LYS A 34 17.43 -4.00 4.55
CA LYS A 34 18.82 -4.19 4.14
C LYS A 34 19.12 -3.65 2.73
N GLN A 35 18.20 -3.83 1.78
CA GLN A 35 18.40 -3.38 0.40
C GLN A 35 18.13 -1.88 0.21
N THR A 36 17.20 -1.30 0.96
CA THR A 36 16.78 0.10 0.80
C THR A 36 17.46 1.06 1.78
N GLY A 37 18.00 0.54 2.88
CA GLY A 37 18.51 1.34 3.99
C GLY A 37 17.44 2.09 4.78
N GLN A 38 16.15 1.89 4.46
CA GLN A 38 15.04 2.53 5.15
C GLN A 38 14.50 1.61 6.23
N SER A 39 14.20 2.18 7.40
CA SER A 39 13.50 1.41 8.43
C SER A 39 11.99 1.39 8.18
N LEU A 40 11.48 0.21 7.89
CA LEU A 40 10.06 -0.10 7.71
C LEU A 40 9.32 -0.21 9.04
N SER A 41 10.03 -0.35 10.15
CA SER A 41 9.43 -0.32 11.49
C SER A 41 8.57 0.94 11.73
N ASN A 42 9.00 2.08 11.19
CA ASN A 42 8.24 3.33 11.27
C ASN A 42 6.93 3.25 10.48
N LEU A 43 6.93 2.60 9.32
CA LEU A 43 5.75 2.37 8.50
C LEU A 43 4.78 1.41 9.21
N LEU A 44 5.29 0.29 9.70
CA LEU A 44 4.56 -0.71 10.48
C LEU A 44 3.89 -0.13 11.73
N SER A 45 4.51 0.89 12.35
CA SER A 45 3.97 1.52 13.56
C SER A 45 2.85 2.55 13.29
N GLN A 46 2.68 2.98 12.04
CA GLN A 46 1.75 4.03 11.64
C GLN A 46 0.58 3.52 10.79
N VAL A 47 0.67 2.28 10.31
CA VAL A 47 -0.33 1.65 9.45
C VAL A 47 -0.99 0.50 10.22
N PRO A 48 -2.31 0.27 10.05
CA PRO A 48 -2.96 -0.92 10.61
C PRO A 48 -2.21 -2.20 10.24
N LEU A 49 -1.84 -2.98 11.25
CA LEU A 49 -1.00 -4.17 11.08
C LEU A 49 -1.57 -5.13 10.03
N GLY A 50 -2.89 -5.35 10.02
CA GLY A 50 -3.55 -6.22 9.04
C GLY A 50 -3.29 -5.81 7.58
N ASN A 51 -3.30 -4.51 7.28
CA ASN A 51 -3.06 -4.01 5.92
C ASN A 51 -1.61 -4.26 5.51
N VAL A 52 -0.66 -4.01 6.41
CA VAL A 52 0.76 -4.23 6.12
C VAL A 52 1.04 -5.70 5.91
N LEU A 53 0.49 -6.59 6.74
CA LEU A 53 0.70 -8.03 6.61
C LEU A 53 0.15 -8.57 5.30
N THR A 54 -1.07 -8.17 4.92
CA THR A 54 -1.64 -8.58 3.63
C THR A 54 -0.79 -8.05 2.48
N ALA A 55 -0.38 -6.79 2.51
CA ALA A 55 0.47 -6.24 1.45
C ALA A 55 1.82 -6.96 1.34
N PHE A 56 2.47 -7.26 2.46
CA PHE A 56 3.76 -7.96 2.48
C PHE A 56 3.65 -9.43 2.09
N LYS A 57 2.48 -10.04 2.29
CA LYS A 57 2.18 -11.38 1.82
C LYS A 57 2.05 -11.41 0.29
N GLU A 58 1.24 -10.50 -0.26
CA GLU A 58 0.94 -10.46 -1.70
C GLU A 58 2.11 -9.92 -2.55
N LEU A 59 2.93 -9.02 -2.01
CA LEU A 59 4.05 -8.41 -2.74
C LEU A 59 5.34 -9.22 -2.61
N GLN A 60 6.11 -9.28 -3.70
CA GLN A 60 7.46 -9.86 -3.68
C GLN A 60 8.45 -8.90 -3.00
N VAL A 61 9.58 -9.42 -2.53
CA VAL A 61 10.64 -8.58 -1.94
C VAL A 61 11.10 -7.51 -2.94
N SER A 62 11.28 -7.88 -4.21
CA SER A 62 11.66 -6.93 -5.27
C SER A 62 10.65 -5.80 -5.45
N ASP A 63 9.35 -6.10 -5.31
CA ASP A 63 8.28 -5.10 -5.40
C ASP A 63 8.32 -4.15 -4.21
N LEU A 64 8.51 -4.68 -3.00
CA LEU A 64 8.63 -3.89 -1.77
C LEU A 64 9.88 -3.00 -1.82
N VAL A 65 11.02 -3.53 -2.24
CA VAL A 65 12.27 -2.77 -2.41
C VAL A 65 12.08 -1.64 -3.43
N GLU A 66 11.47 -1.92 -4.58
CA GLU A 66 11.19 -0.89 -5.58
C GLU A 66 10.30 0.22 -5.00
N MET A 67 9.22 -0.14 -4.30
CA MET A 67 8.29 0.84 -3.73
C MET A 67 8.95 1.69 -2.64
N VAL A 68 9.63 1.07 -1.69
CA VAL A 68 10.28 1.76 -0.57
C VAL A 68 11.43 2.64 -1.04
N GLY A 69 12.14 2.21 -2.10
CA GLY A 69 13.21 3.00 -2.72
C GLY A 69 12.72 4.14 -3.62
N SER A 70 11.52 4.04 -4.21
CA SER A 70 11.04 5.00 -5.23
C SER A 70 9.91 5.91 -4.77
N VAL A 71 9.22 5.58 -3.67
CA VAL A 71 8.06 6.32 -3.17
C VAL A 71 8.38 6.89 -1.78
N PRO A 72 8.03 8.16 -1.50
CA PRO A 72 8.21 8.71 -0.15
C PRO A 72 7.47 7.86 0.90
N ILE A 73 8.15 7.53 2.01
CA ILE A 73 7.58 6.71 3.11
C ILE A 73 6.19 7.23 3.54
N GLN A 74 6.02 8.54 3.65
CA GLN A 74 4.73 9.14 4.06
C GLN A 74 3.60 8.83 3.08
N LYS A 75 3.90 8.76 1.79
CA LYS A 75 2.92 8.35 0.77
C LYS A 75 2.58 6.87 0.90
N LEU A 76 3.56 6.01 1.17
CA LEU A 76 3.35 4.58 1.43
C LEU A 76 2.51 4.37 2.70
N VAL A 77 2.82 5.09 3.79
CA VAL A 77 2.03 5.06 5.03
C VAL A 77 0.59 5.46 4.77
N HIS A 78 0.37 6.56 4.04
CA HIS A 78 -0.99 7.01 3.73
C HIS A 78 -1.73 5.97 2.88
N GLY A 79 -1.12 5.49 1.79
CA GLY A 79 -1.72 4.50 0.90
C GLY A 79 -2.08 3.20 1.61
N LEU A 80 -1.15 2.62 2.37
CA LEU A 80 -1.41 1.37 3.09
C LEU A 80 -2.42 1.54 4.24
N ARG A 81 -2.67 2.76 4.72
CA ARG A 81 -3.71 3.04 5.70
C ARG A 81 -5.11 3.03 5.08
N ILE A 82 -5.26 3.53 3.86
CA ILE A 82 -6.57 3.68 3.20
C ILE A 82 -6.95 2.46 2.36
N ILE A 83 -5.97 1.74 1.79
CA ILE A 83 -6.22 0.52 1.02
C ILE A 83 -6.44 -0.64 2.01
N THR A 84 -7.64 -1.23 1.95
CA THR A 84 -8.07 -2.29 2.84
C THR A 84 -7.41 -3.63 2.51
N PRO A 85 -7.36 -4.58 3.47
CA PRO A 85 -6.85 -5.93 3.21
C PRO A 85 -7.60 -6.63 2.07
N ASP A 86 -8.91 -6.40 1.96
CA ASP A 86 -9.75 -6.98 0.90
C ASP A 86 -9.30 -6.50 -0.48
N GLU A 87 -9.10 -5.19 -0.64
CA GLU A 87 -8.57 -4.59 -1.88
C GLU A 87 -7.17 -5.11 -2.19
N ILE A 88 -6.27 -5.16 -1.20
CA ILE A 88 -4.89 -5.67 -1.41
C ILE A 88 -4.92 -7.12 -1.92
N SER A 89 -5.78 -7.97 -1.35
CA SER A 89 -5.84 -9.40 -1.70
C SER A 89 -6.51 -9.69 -3.05
N GLN A 90 -7.34 -8.77 -3.56
CA GLN A 90 -8.12 -8.97 -4.78
C GLN A 90 -7.65 -8.15 -5.99
N ILE A 91 -6.72 -7.21 -5.78
CA ILE A 91 -6.10 -6.41 -6.83
C ILE A 91 -4.72 -6.98 -7.15
N SER A 92 -4.33 -7.01 -8.42
CA SER A 92 -3.00 -7.52 -8.80
C SER A 92 -1.87 -6.69 -8.16
N PRO A 93 -0.77 -7.33 -7.71
CA PRO A 93 0.42 -6.65 -7.20
C PRO A 93 0.91 -5.50 -8.09
N SER A 94 0.89 -5.69 -9.41
CA SER A 94 1.28 -4.67 -10.40
C SER A 94 0.42 -3.41 -10.32
N LYS A 95 -0.91 -3.55 -10.21
CA LYS A 95 -1.84 -2.43 -10.10
C LYS A 95 -1.75 -1.75 -8.74
N LEU A 96 -1.54 -2.51 -7.67
CA LEU A 96 -1.28 -1.96 -6.34
C LEU A 96 -0.03 -1.07 -6.35
N LYS A 97 1.07 -1.54 -6.98
CA LYS A 97 2.27 -0.72 -7.17
C LYS A 97 2.00 0.57 -7.94
N ILE A 98 1.21 0.50 -9.01
CA ILE A 98 0.84 1.67 -9.80
C ILE A 98 0.08 2.69 -8.94
N VAL A 99 -0.91 2.24 -8.16
CA VAL A 99 -1.66 3.11 -7.24
C VAL A 99 -0.73 3.80 -6.23
N LEU A 100 0.11 3.03 -5.54
CA LEU A 100 1.01 3.56 -4.52
C LEU A 100 2.09 4.50 -5.09
N LYS A 101 2.54 4.26 -6.32
CA LYS A 101 3.58 5.05 -6.99
C LYS A 101 3.02 6.34 -7.58
N TYR A 102 1.97 6.25 -8.40
CA TYR A 102 1.48 7.37 -9.20
C TYR A 102 0.29 8.10 -8.57
N GLY A 103 -0.57 7.40 -7.83
CA GLY A 103 -1.80 8.00 -7.29
C GLY A 103 -1.54 9.11 -6.28
N ASN A 104 -2.38 10.14 -6.30
CA ASN A 104 -2.51 11.06 -5.17
C ASN A 104 -3.36 10.38 -4.09
N MET A 105 -2.76 10.10 -2.92
CA MET A 105 -3.44 9.34 -1.87
C MET A 105 -4.68 10.05 -1.31
N HIS A 106 -4.76 11.39 -1.41
CA HIS A 106 -5.96 12.13 -1.04
C HIS A 106 -7.10 11.88 -2.03
N THR A 107 -6.81 11.92 -3.33
CA THR A 107 -7.78 11.57 -4.37
C THR A 107 -8.25 10.12 -4.23
N VAL A 108 -7.32 9.19 -4.01
CA VAL A 108 -7.64 7.77 -3.78
C VAL A 108 -8.56 7.60 -2.57
N GLU A 109 -8.29 8.28 -1.46
CA GLU A 109 -9.13 8.23 -0.25
C GLU A 109 -10.55 8.74 -0.53
N ILE A 110 -10.71 9.84 -1.26
CA ILE A 110 -12.03 10.37 -1.65
C ILE A 110 -12.78 9.36 -2.52
N LEU A 111 -12.10 8.73 -3.49
CA LEU A 111 -12.71 7.73 -4.36
C LEU A 111 -13.14 6.48 -3.58
N GLN A 112 -12.30 6.00 -2.66
CA GLN A 112 -12.64 4.87 -1.79
C GLN A 112 -13.85 5.18 -0.90
N SER A 113 -13.93 6.39 -0.33
CA SER A 113 -15.08 6.81 0.45
C SER A 113 -16.37 6.87 -0.36
N LYS A 114 -16.29 7.12 -1.67
CA LYS A 114 -17.47 7.30 -2.53
C LYS A 114 -18.01 5.98 -3.09
N PHE A 115 -17.12 5.06 -3.49
CA PHE A 115 -17.51 3.84 -4.19
C PHE A 115 -17.48 2.57 -3.33
N GLY A 116 -16.75 2.61 -2.20
CA GLY A 116 -16.51 1.43 -1.38
C GLY A 116 -15.62 0.38 -2.05
N SER A 117 -15.07 -0.53 -1.25
CA SER A 117 -14.03 -1.48 -1.69
C SER A 117 -14.48 -2.38 -2.83
N LYS A 118 -15.73 -2.86 -2.85
CA LYS A 118 -16.23 -3.76 -3.90
C LYS A 118 -16.18 -3.13 -5.30
N SER A 119 -16.67 -1.90 -5.44
CA SER A 119 -16.65 -1.20 -6.72
C SER A 119 -15.22 -0.88 -7.14
N ILE A 120 -14.35 -0.48 -6.20
CA ILE A 120 -12.93 -0.27 -6.48
C ILE A 120 -12.28 -1.54 -7.00
N ILE A 121 -12.47 -2.69 -6.35
CA ILE A 121 -11.92 -3.98 -6.79
C ILE A 121 -12.39 -4.34 -8.21
N ILE A 122 -13.68 -4.20 -8.50
CA ILE A 122 -14.24 -4.50 -9.83
C ILE A 122 -13.56 -3.64 -10.90
N VAL A 123 -13.49 -2.33 -10.67
CA VAL A 123 -12.91 -1.40 -11.65
C VAL A 123 -11.41 -1.62 -11.80
N MET A 124 -10.71 -1.84 -10.69
CA MET A 124 -9.29 -2.17 -10.70
C MET A 124 -9.01 -3.44 -11.49
N ASN A 125 -9.86 -4.45 -11.42
CA ASN A 125 -9.70 -5.68 -12.21
C ASN A 125 -9.98 -5.48 -13.71
N LYS A 126 -10.92 -4.59 -14.08
CA LYS A 126 -11.25 -4.28 -15.48
C LYS A 126 -10.26 -3.32 -16.15
N LEU A 127 -9.68 -2.37 -15.42
CA LEU A 127 -8.75 -1.38 -15.97
C LEU A 127 -7.46 -2.03 -16.48
N SER A 128 -6.98 -1.57 -17.63
CA SER A 128 -5.60 -1.85 -18.02
C SER A 128 -4.63 -1.06 -17.14
N GLU A 129 -3.42 -1.58 -16.93
CA GLU A 129 -2.38 -0.89 -16.17
C GLU A 129 -2.01 0.47 -16.77
N THR A 130 -2.00 0.57 -18.10
CA THR A 130 -1.73 1.83 -18.82
C THR A 130 -2.80 2.86 -18.57
N LYS A 131 -4.08 2.46 -18.62
CA LYS A 131 -5.20 3.39 -18.37
C LYS A 131 -5.26 3.78 -16.90
N LEU A 132 -5.05 2.83 -15.97
CA LEU A 132 -4.94 3.11 -14.55
C LEU A 132 -3.85 4.14 -14.27
N LYS A 133 -2.65 3.93 -14.80
CA LYS A 133 -1.54 4.88 -14.63
C LYS A 133 -1.90 6.26 -15.16
N SER A 134 -2.42 6.34 -16.39
CA SER A 134 -2.84 7.62 -16.99
C SER A 134 -3.88 8.37 -16.16
N LEU A 135 -4.86 7.66 -15.60
CA LEU A 135 -5.89 8.25 -14.74
C LEU A 135 -5.30 8.81 -13.43
N LEU A 136 -4.37 8.08 -12.82
CA LEU A 136 -3.71 8.49 -11.58
C LEU A 136 -2.74 9.66 -11.79
N GLU A 137 -2.08 9.73 -12.95
CA GLU A 137 -1.20 10.85 -13.32
C GLU A 137 -1.99 12.10 -13.69
N GLU A 138 -3.18 11.96 -14.30
CA GLU A 138 -4.08 13.07 -14.59
C GLU A 138 -4.67 13.68 -13.29
N ASP A 139 -4.84 12.86 -12.25
CA ASP A 139 -5.36 13.24 -10.92
C ASP A 139 -6.65 14.07 -10.98
N ASN A 140 -7.48 13.81 -12.00
CA ASN A 140 -8.75 14.49 -12.20
C ASN A 140 -9.89 13.66 -11.61
N LEU A 141 -10.38 14.12 -10.45
CA LEU A 141 -11.39 13.40 -9.68
C LEU A 141 -12.68 13.15 -10.49
N ASP A 142 -13.14 14.12 -11.28
CA ASP A 142 -14.37 14.00 -12.06
C ASP A 142 -14.24 12.96 -13.18
N VAL A 143 -13.08 12.93 -13.84
CA VAL A 143 -12.78 11.94 -14.89
C VAL A 143 -12.68 10.54 -14.30
N ILE A 144 -11.94 10.37 -13.20
CA ILE A 144 -11.79 9.07 -12.54
C ILE A 144 -13.16 8.59 -12.02
N PHE A 145 -13.94 9.49 -11.44
CA PHE A 145 -15.29 9.21 -10.97
C PHE A 145 -16.19 8.66 -12.09
N ALA A 146 -16.25 9.36 -13.23
CA ALA A 146 -17.03 8.93 -14.38
C ALA A 146 -16.58 7.56 -14.92
N VAL A 147 -15.27 7.27 -14.91
CA VAL A 147 -14.73 5.97 -15.31
C VAL A 147 -15.19 4.86 -14.36
N ILE A 148 -15.10 5.08 -13.04
CA ILE A 148 -15.52 4.09 -12.05
C ILE A 148 -17.03 3.82 -12.17
N GLU A 149 -17.84 4.87 -12.30
CA GLU A 149 -19.29 4.73 -12.52
C GLU A 149 -19.62 3.94 -13.78
N GLY A 150 -18.98 4.27 -14.91
CA GLY A 150 -19.22 3.54 -16.16
C GLY A 150 -18.83 2.06 -16.07
N MET A 151 -17.73 1.75 -15.38
CA MET A 151 -17.18 0.39 -15.33
C MET A 151 -17.81 -0.51 -14.27
N GLN A 152 -18.32 0.04 -13.16
CA GLN A 152 -18.99 -0.78 -12.14
C GLN A 152 -20.30 -1.40 -12.65
N PHE A 153 -20.95 -0.77 -13.64
CA PHE A 153 -22.21 -1.24 -14.24
C PHE A 153 -22.06 -1.88 -15.63
N ALA A 154 -20.88 -1.78 -16.25
CA ALA A 154 -20.61 -2.45 -17.52
C ALA A 154 -20.43 -3.96 -17.28
N ASN A 155 -21.36 -4.77 -17.78
CA ASN A 155 -21.32 -6.24 -17.69
C ASN A 155 -20.07 -6.83 -18.35
#